data_AF-A0A2K9NNF5-F1
#
_entry.id   AF-A0A2K9NNF5-F1
#
_cell.length_a   1.000
_cell.length_b   1.000
_cell.length_c   1.000
_cell.angle_alpha   90.00
_cell.angle_beta   90.00
_cell.angle_gamma   90.00
#
_symmetry.space_group_name_H-M   'P 1'
#
loop_
_entity.id
_entity.type
_entity.pdbx_description
1 polymer ?
#
loop_
_entity_poly.entity_id
_entity_poly.type
_entity_poly.pdbx_seq_one_letter_code
_entity_poly.pdbx_strand_id
1 'polypeptide(L)'
;MDAFEYLDDLFEPVVVTELDGSIAYYNASFLSFFKTTPRLMQKQKNLLEYLGIIIPDFKEFFARVTSEGQAITPELNFFFEGQMNTLIVKGAKKELDYVLFVFKDVTVEKQLNDKYRAQMEELKNTYAQVLQFDKLKVIGEMTANISHEINNPLTVAVGNAELISFCLETADLNNQKDNIEKYNNNVNHSLERINKIISNMKEFLHKSEDKKEYSDAKEIIEKSIAFTAPSLKDTAIKVNLNIQGPAPILLVNRIKVEQVFVNLIQNAIDSLKESNVKDPAVSIELTTEKSGNFIRIDVKDNGAGITDENREKIFNAFFTTKDIGKGTGLGLSISQQIIQSHQGKLDLINSDKGAHFRITLPAIGIAGLVNGNWEKLINEGDKVVRVLVVDNEINILNLCMNFLSESRYAFLGASSATEALREVERTPVHIIITDFKMPEMDGESFIRELRKRNIEVPVLFMTSKDFVEKYKKMKDELDLKGIILKPFTREELVGAIGAIVDE
;
A
#
# COMPACT_ATOMS: atom_id res chain seq x y z
N MET A 1 -24.98 -24.89 -51.64
CA MET A 1 -24.18 -25.03 -50.41
C MET A 1 -24.63 -23.91 -49.52
N ASP A 2 -25.37 -24.23 -48.47
CA ASP A 2 -25.95 -23.24 -47.58
C ASP A 2 -24.82 -22.37 -47.03
N ALA A 3 -24.92 -21.06 -47.26
CA ALA A 3 -23.83 -20.10 -47.05
C ALA A 3 -23.36 -19.99 -45.58
N PHE A 4 -23.98 -20.74 -44.65
CA PHE A 4 -23.78 -20.65 -43.21
C PHE A 4 -23.46 -22.01 -42.55
N GLU A 5 -23.39 -23.12 -43.28
CA GLU A 5 -23.16 -24.47 -42.70
C GLU A 5 -21.88 -24.56 -41.86
N TYR A 6 -20.83 -23.79 -42.19
CA TYR A 6 -19.58 -23.76 -41.42
C TYR A 6 -19.74 -23.22 -39.98
N LEU A 7 -20.87 -22.58 -39.66
CA LEU A 7 -21.16 -22.08 -38.31
C LEU A 7 -21.65 -23.18 -37.36
N ASP A 8 -22.03 -24.36 -37.88
CA ASP A 8 -22.36 -25.53 -37.04
C ASP A 8 -21.13 -26.14 -36.35
N ASP A 9 -19.92 -25.86 -36.86
CA ASP A 9 -18.66 -26.30 -36.24
C ASP A 9 -18.29 -25.47 -34.99
N LEU A 10 -19.03 -24.39 -34.70
CA LEU A 10 -18.79 -23.53 -33.53
C LEU A 10 -19.47 -24.08 -32.26
N PHE A 11 -18.73 -24.06 -31.16
CA PHE A 11 -19.27 -24.41 -29.84
C PHE A 11 -20.20 -23.32 -29.30
N GLU A 12 -19.99 -22.07 -29.70
CA GLU A 12 -20.82 -20.95 -29.30
C GLU A 12 -22.20 -21.01 -29.98
N PRO A 13 -23.27 -20.68 -29.24
CA PRO A 13 -24.57 -20.34 -29.82
C PRO A 13 -24.44 -19.23 -30.86
N VAL A 14 -24.92 -19.49 -32.08
CA VAL A 14 -24.88 -18.54 -33.19
C VAL A 14 -26.25 -18.42 -33.86
N VAL A 15 -26.64 -17.19 -34.19
CA VAL A 15 -27.80 -16.89 -35.04
C VAL A 15 -27.44 -15.80 -36.05
N VAL A 16 -27.95 -15.94 -37.27
CA VAL A 16 -27.82 -14.97 -38.35
C VAL A 16 -29.21 -14.45 -38.70
N THR A 17 -29.35 -13.13 -38.78
CA THR A 17 -30.60 -12.48 -39.18
C THR A 17 -30.39 -11.57 -40.37
N GLU A 18 -31.48 -11.25 -41.06
CA GLU A 18 -31.54 -10.08 -41.94
C GLU A 18 -31.61 -8.78 -41.11
N LEU A 19 -31.49 -7.62 -41.76
CA LEU A 19 -31.53 -6.30 -41.10
C LEU A 19 -32.86 -6.00 -40.39
N ASP A 20 -33.95 -6.65 -40.79
CA ASP A 20 -35.27 -6.52 -40.16
C ASP A 20 -35.46 -7.46 -38.94
N GLY A 21 -34.45 -8.27 -38.62
CA GLY A 21 -34.47 -9.25 -37.54
C GLY A 21 -35.03 -10.62 -37.92
N SER A 22 -35.41 -10.84 -39.19
CA SER A 22 -35.85 -12.14 -39.69
C SER A 22 -34.71 -13.17 -39.59
N ILE A 23 -34.98 -14.33 -39.01
CA ILE A 23 -33.94 -15.35 -38.77
C ILE A 23 -33.61 -16.06 -40.09
N ALA A 24 -32.37 -15.88 -40.54
CA ALA A 24 -31.84 -16.53 -41.75
C ALA A 24 -31.20 -17.88 -41.43
N TYR A 25 -30.52 -18.00 -40.29
CA TYR A 25 -29.85 -19.24 -39.86
C TYR A 25 -29.62 -19.28 -38.34
N TYR A 26 -29.55 -20.46 -37.75
CA TYR A 26 -29.09 -20.70 -36.38
C TYR A 26 -28.38 -22.06 -36.32
N ASN A 27 -27.38 -22.19 -35.45
CA ASN A 27 -26.65 -23.46 -35.28
C ASN A 27 -27.27 -24.35 -34.18
N ALA A 28 -26.80 -25.60 -34.08
CA ALA A 28 -27.25 -26.54 -33.05
C ALA A 28 -27.00 -26.03 -31.62
N SER A 29 -25.87 -25.34 -31.39
CA SER A 29 -25.50 -24.76 -30.10
C SER A 29 -26.51 -23.69 -29.63
N PHE A 30 -27.07 -22.91 -30.56
CA PHE A 30 -28.14 -21.94 -30.27
C PHE A 30 -29.42 -22.62 -29.76
N LEU A 31 -29.84 -23.70 -30.42
CA LEU A 31 -31.01 -24.47 -29.98
C LEU A 31 -30.80 -25.08 -28.60
N SER A 32 -29.60 -25.64 -28.36
CA SER A 32 -29.24 -26.25 -27.08
C SER A 32 -29.23 -25.22 -25.94
N PHE A 33 -28.64 -24.05 -26.17
CA PHE A 33 -28.52 -23.00 -25.17
C PHE A 33 -29.87 -22.40 -24.78
N PHE A 34 -30.69 -22.01 -25.75
CA PHE A 34 -32.05 -21.49 -25.51
C PHE A 34 -33.09 -22.60 -25.26
N LYS A 35 -32.64 -23.86 -25.16
CA LYS A 35 -33.46 -25.08 -24.95
C LYS A 35 -34.72 -25.11 -25.82
N THR A 36 -34.56 -24.75 -27.09
CA THR A 36 -35.64 -24.69 -28.07
C THR A 36 -35.47 -25.79 -29.12
N THR A 37 -36.49 -26.00 -29.94
CA THR A 37 -36.47 -27.03 -31.00
C THR A 37 -36.58 -26.37 -32.38
N PRO A 38 -36.08 -27.01 -33.45
CA PRO A 38 -36.23 -26.48 -34.81
C PRO A 38 -37.69 -26.17 -35.16
N ARG A 39 -38.63 -27.00 -34.72
CA ARG A 39 -40.07 -26.81 -34.95
C ARG A 39 -40.65 -25.59 -34.24
N LEU A 40 -40.13 -25.23 -33.07
CA LEU A 40 -40.53 -24.03 -32.33
C LEU A 40 -39.86 -22.79 -32.91
N MET A 41 -38.59 -22.87 -33.28
CA MET A 41 -37.87 -21.78 -33.94
C MET A 41 -38.44 -21.44 -35.31
N GLN A 42 -38.91 -22.42 -36.08
CA GLN A 42 -39.62 -22.17 -37.35
C GLN A 42 -40.91 -21.35 -37.18
N LYS A 43 -41.52 -21.36 -35.98
CA LYS A 43 -42.68 -20.49 -35.67
C LYS A 43 -42.25 -19.08 -35.25
N GLN A 44 -41.02 -18.93 -34.76
CA GLN A 44 -40.41 -17.66 -34.37
C GLN A 44 -39.65 -17.09 -35.55
N LYS A 45 -40.34 -16.35 -36.43
CA LYS A 45 -39.73 -15.83 -37.66
C LYS A 45 -38.74 -14.69 -37.40
N ASN A 46 -38.87 -13.98 -36.28
CA ASN A 46 -38.10 -12.80 -35.98
C ASN A 46 -37.35 -12.92 -34.63
N LEU A 47 -36.05 -12.67 -34.65
CA LEU A 47 -35.18 -12.77 -33.49
C LEU A 47 -35.47 -11.70 -32.44
N LEU A 48 -35.85 -10.49 -32.86
CA LEU A 48 -36.15 -9.36 -31.96
C LEU A 48 -37.39 -9.63 -31.11
N GLU A 49 -38.37 -10.34 -31.66
CA GLU A 49 -39.57 -10.75 -30.91
C GLU A 49 -39.25 -11.87 -29.93
N TYR A 50 -38.44 -12.84 -30.35
CA TYR A 50 -38.08 -13.99 -29.51
C TYR A 50 -37.13 -13.58 -28.36
N LEU A 51 -35.96 -13.03 -28.68
CA LEU A 51 -34.95 -12.67 -27.69
C LEU A 51 -35.28 -11.36 -26.97
N GLY A 52 -36.07 -10.46 -27.56
CA GLY A 52 -36.50 -9.23 -26.88
C GLY A 52 -37.45 -9.46 -25.70
N ILE A 53 -38.01 -10.66 -25.56
CA ILE A 53 -38.79 -11.08 -24.38
C ILE A 53 -37.87 -11.70 -23.31
N ILE A 54 -36.85 -12.44 -23.74
CA ILE A 54 -36.00 -13.26 -22.87
C ILE A 54 -34.84 -12.44 -22.32
N ILE A 55 -34.24 -11.59 -23.17
CA ILE A 55 -33.03 -10.84 -22.88
C ILE A 55 -33.39 -9.35 -22.85
N PRO A 56 -33.26 -8.68 -21.69
CA PRO A 56 -33.44 -7.23 -21.58
C PRO A 56 -32.53 -6.48 -22.55
N ASP A 57 -33.03 -5.37 -23.10
CA ASP A 57 -32.28 -4.43 -23.96
C ASP A 57 -31.72 -5.01 -25.27
N PHE A 58 -32.06 -6.27 -25.62
CA PHE A 58 -31.60 -6.90 -26.85
C PHE A 58 -32.03 -6.12 -28.10
N LYS A 59 -33.20 -5.48 -28.07
CA LYS A 59 -33.70 -4.64 -29.18
C LYS A 59 -32.83 -3.42 -29.41
N GLU A 60 -32.40 -2.75 -28.34
CA GLU A 60 -31.49 -1.60 -28.43
C GLU A 60 -30.11 -2.03 -28.90
N PHE A 61 -29.62 -3.17 -28.39
CA PHE A 61 -28.37 -3.75 -28.83
C PHE A 61 -28.37 -4.10 -30.32
N PHE A 62 -29.45 -4.71 -30.83
CA PHE A 62 -29.60 -5.01 -32.25
C PHE A 62 -29.53 -3.73 -33.10
N ALA A 63 -30.23 -2.67 -32.69
CA ALA A 63 -30.19 -1.37 -33.39
C ALA A 63 -28.79 -0.74 -33.39
N ARG A 64 -28.02 -0.93 -32.31
CA ARG A 64 -26.62 -0.50 -32.23
C ARG A 64 -25.73 -1.27 -33.20
N VAL A 65 -25.87 -2.59 -33.28
CA VAL A 65 -25.09 -3.42 -34.21
C VAL A 65 -25.38 -3.05 -35.67
N THR A 66 -26.65 -2.78 -36.02
CA THR A 66 -27.02 -2.44 -37.41
C THR A 66 -26.54 -1.05 -37.83
N SER A 67 -26.38 -0.11 -36.89
CA SER A 67 -25.91 1.26 -37.15
C SER A 67 -24.38 1.40 -37.08
N GLU A 68 -23.73 0.81 -36.08
CA GLU A 68 -22.28 0.91 -35.85
C GLU A 68 -21.47 -0.18 -36.56
N GLY A 69 -22.14 -1.21 -37.08
CA GLY A 69 -21.52 -2.32 -37.81
C GLY A 69 -21.02 -3.47 -36.93
N GLN A 70 -20.53 -3.20 -35.72
CA GLN A 70 -20.19 -4.23 -34.74
C GLN A 70 -20.35 -3.71 -33.32
N ALA A 71 -20.94 -4.51 -32.42
CA ALA A 71 -21.03 -4.18 -31.01
C ALA A 71 -20.95 -5.43 -30.12
N ILE A 72 -20.62 -5.21 -28.84
CA ILE A 72 -20.63 -6.23 -27.79
C ILE A 72 -21.51 -5.71 -26.63
N THR A 73 -22.30 -6.57 -26.00
CA THR A 73 -23.10 -6.19 -24.83
C THR A 73 -22.22 -6.18 -23.57
N PRO A 74 -22.57 -5.39 -22.55
CA PRO A 74 -22.18 -5.73 -21.17
C PRO A 74 -22.78 -7.10 -20.78
N GLU A 75 -22.44 -7.59 -19.59
CA GLU A 75 -23.06 -8.80 -19.04
C GLU A 75 -24.57 -8.62 -18.93
N LEU A 76 -25.33 -9.44 -19.67
CA LEU A 76 -26.78 -9.46 -19.63
C LEU A 76 -27.23 -10.61 -18.74
N ASN A 77 -27.99 -10.29 -17.70
CA ASN A 77 -28.60 -11.29 -16.83
C ASN A 77 -30.03 -11.55 -17.30
N PHE A 78 -30.39 -12.81 -17.47
CA PHE A 78 -31.75 -13.19 -17.79
C PHE A 78 -32.17 -14.43 -16.99
N PHE A 79 -33.45 -14.48 -16.65
CA PHE A 79 -34.05 -15.63 -16.01
C PHE A 79 -34.66 -16.54 -17.07
N PHE A 80 -34.18 -17.77 -17.11
CA PHE A 80 -34.71 -18.79 -18.02
C PHE A 80 -34.84 -20.12 -17.28
N GLU A 81 -36.03 -20.73 -17.37
CA GLU A 81 -36.37 -21.99 -16.67
C GLU A 81 -36.02 -22.02 -15.17
N GLY A 82 -36.18 -20.89 -14.46
CA GLY A 82 -35.93 -20.81 -13.03
C GLY A 82 -34.46 -20.70 -12.63
N GLN A 83 -33.54 -20.55 -13.60
CA GLN A 83 -32.14 -20.24 -13.36
C GLN A 83 -31.79 -18.85 -13.93
N MET A 84 -30.96 -18.12 -13.19
CA MET A 84 -30.37 -16.87 -13.66
C MET A 84 -29.12 -17.20 -14.46
N ASN A 85 -29.14 -16.83 -15.74
CA ASN A 85 -28.02 -17.01 -16.65
C ASN A 85 -27.41 -15.64 -16.96
N THR A 86 -26.10 -15.60 -17.16
CA THR A 86 -25.36 -14.41 -17.57
C THR A 86 -24.74 -14.66 -18.93
N LEU A 87 -25.01 -13.77 -19.89
CA LEU A 87 -24.47 -13.88 -21.23
C LEU A 87 -23.75 -12.60 -21.68
N ILE A 88 -22.87 -12.76 -22.66
CA ILE A 88 -22.32 -11.67 -23.46
C ILE A 88 -22.69 -11.94 -24.91
N VAL A 89 -23.29 -10.96 -25.59
CA VAL A 89 -23.61 -11.05 -27.02
C VAL A 89 -22.64 -10.21 -27.81
N LYS A 90 -22.06 -10.80 -28.85
CA LYS A 90 -21.33 -10.07 -29.89
C LYS A 90 -22.15 -10.08 -31.17
N GLY A 91 -22.45 -8.88 -31.68
CA GLY A 91 -23.15 -8.68 -32.93
C GLY A 91 -22.22 -8.06 -33.97
N ALA A 92 -22.27 -8.53 -35.21
CA ALA A 92 -21.53 -7.97 -36.33
C ALA A 92 -22.34 -8.00 -37.62
N LYS A 93 -22.51 -6.84 -38.26
CA LYS A 93 -23.07 -6.69 -39.61
C LYS A 93 -22.04 -7.18 -40.64
N LYS A 94 -22.47 -8.00 -41.59
CA LYS A 94 -21.65 -8.54 -42.69
C LYS A 94 -22.06 -7.92 -44.03
N GLU A 95 -21.20 -8.06 -45.04
CA GLU A 95 -21.30 -7.38 -46.36
C GLU A 95 -22.57 -7.69 -47.19
N LEU A 96 -23.39 -8.66 -46.77
CA LEU A 96 -24.57 -9.17 -47.49
C LEU A 96 -25.91 -8.85 -46.79
N ASP A 97 -26.02 -7.72 -46.08
CA ASP A 97 -27.22 -7.33 -45.30
C ASP A 97 -27.66 -8.33 -44.20
N TYR A 98 -26.73 -9.20 -43.77
CA TYR A 98 -26.92 -10.09 -42.63
C TYR A 98 -26.24 -9.56 -41.37
N VAL A 99 -26.81 -9.88 -40.23
CA VAL A 99 -26.25 -9.62 -38.90
C VAL A 99 -25.99 -10.94 -38.19
N LEU A 100 -24.74 -11.17 -37.81
CA LEU A 100 -24.30 -12.33 -37.05
C LEU A 100 -24.32 -11.99 -35.56
N PHE A 101 -24.99 -12.82 -34.77
CA PHE A 101 -24.95 -12.77 -33.30
C PHE A 101 -24.33 -14.05 -32.75
N VAL A 102 -23.33 -13.88 -31.89
CA VAL A 102 -22.65 -14.95 -31.15
C VAL A 102 -22.93 -14.71 -29.66
N PHE A 103 -23.41 -15.73 -28.96
CA PHE A 103 -23.69 -15.66 -27.53
C PHE A 103 -22.63 -16.45 -26.76
N LYS A 104 -22.05 -15.84 -25.73
CA LYS A 104 -21.17 -16.53 -24.78
C LYS A 104 -21.89 -16.64 -23.45
N ASP A 105 -22.11 -17.87 -22.98
CA ASP A 105 -22.54 -18.13 -21.60
C ASP A 105 -21.35 -17.93 -20.66
N VAL A 106 -21.49 -17.00 -19.72
CA VAL A 106 -20.48 -16.69 -18.70
C VAL A 106 -21.01 -16.96 -17.30
N THR A 107 -22.12 -17.67 -17.16
CA THR A 107 -22.79 -17.94 -15.88
C THR A 107 -21.86 -18.66 -14.90
N VAL A 108 -21.21 -19.74 -15.35
CA VAL A 108 -20.28 -20.53 -14.51
C VAL A 108 -19.02 -19.74 -14.18
N GLU A 109 -18.44 -19.05 -15.17
CA GLU A 109 -17.26 -18.20 -14.98
C GLU A 109 -17.53 -17.13 -13.91
N LYS A 110 -18.70 -16.48 -13.98
CA LYS A 110 -19.13 -15.45 -13.03
C LYS A 110 -19.39 -16.03 -11.64
N GLN A 111 -20.16 -17.10 -11.52
CA GLN A 111 -20.42 -17.73 -10.22
C GLN A 111 -19.14 -18.19 -9.53
N LEU A 112 -18.19 -18.74 -10.30
CA LEU A 112 -16.89 -19.15 -9.77
C LEU A 112 -16.08 -17.93 -9.32
N ASN A 113 -16.06 -16.85 -10.10
CA ASN A 113 -15.36 -15.62 -9.76
C ASN A 113 -15.96 -14.94 -8.52
N ASP A 114 -17.29 -14.87 -8.42
CA ASP A 114 -18.00 -14.33 -7.26
C ASP A 114 -17.73 -15.15 -6.01
N LYS A 115 -17.77 -16.49 -6.12
CA LYS A 115 -17.42 -17.39 -5.02
C LYS A 115 -15.95 -17.22 -4.60
N TYR A 116 -15.04 -17.09 -5.55
CA TYR A 116 -13.63 -16.85 -5.29
C TYR A 116 -13.41 -15.51 -4.58
N ARG A 117 -14.08 -14.44 -5.02
CA ARG A 117 -14.06 -13.13 -4.37
C ARG A 117 -14.56 -13.19 -2.93
N ALA A 118 -15.68 -13.85 -2.69
CA ALA A 118 -16.23 -14.02 -1.34
C ALA A 118 -15.26 -14.79 -0.42
N GLN A 119 -14.66 -15.87 -0.91
CA GLN A 119 -13.66 -16.63 -0.16
C GLN A 119 -12.40 -15.81 0.13
N MET A 120 -11.94 -15.00 -0.83
CA MET A 120 -10.80 -14.09 -0.63
C MET A 120 -11.11 -13.03 0.41
N GLU A 121 -12.33 -12.48 0.43
CA GLU A 121 -12.75 -11.50 1.41
C GLU A 121 -12.82 -12.11 2.82
N GLU A 122 -13.38 -13.31 2.95
CA GLU A 122 -13.42 -14.07 4.21
C GLU A 122 -12.00 -14.38 4.73
N LEU A 123 -11.10 -14.81 3.84
CA LEU A 123 -9.70 -15.06 4.17
C LEU A 123 -9.01 -13.79 4.65
N LYS A 124 -9.20 -12.67 3.95
CA LYS A 124 -8.64 -11.35 4.32
C LYS A 124 -9.14 -10.90 5.70
N ASN A 125 -10.42 -11.11 6.00
CA ASN A 125 -11.01 -10.77 7.29
C ASN A 125 -10.46 -11.64 8.42
N THR A 126 -10.40 -12.95 8.22
CA THR A 126 -9.83 -13.90 9.19
C THR A 126 -8.36 -13.57 9.45
N TYR A 127 -7.62 -13.23 8.40
CA TYR A 127 -6.23 -12.82 8.50
C TYR A 127 -6.03 -11.54 9.32
N ALA A 128 -6.88 -10.52 9.09
CA ALA A 128 -6.84 -9.29 9.88
C ALA A 128 -7.11 -9.55 11.38
N GLN A 129 -7.96 -10.53 11.70
CA GLN A 129 -8.19 -10.95 13.09
C GLN A 129 -6.95 -11.62 13.68
N VAL A 130 -6.30 -12.53 12.97
CA VAL A 130 -5.05 -13.18 13.42
C VAL A 130 -3.98 -12.13 13.72
N LEU A 131 -3.79 -11.14 12.84
CA LEU A 131 -2.85 -10.04 13.07
C LEU A 131 -3.19 -9.24 14.34
N GLN A 132 -4.48 -8.98 14.61
CA GLN A 132 -4.89 -8.31 15.85
C GLN A 132 -4.61 -9.15 17.10
N PHE A 133 -4.87 -10.46 17.05
CA PHE A 133 -4.54 -11.37 18.14
C PHE A 133 -3.04 -11.40 18.43
N ASP A 134 -2.20 -11.40 17.40
CA ASP A 134 -0.74 -11.39 17.56
C ASP A 134 -0.24 -10.07 18.18
N LYS A 135 -0.81 -8.92 17.78
CA LYS A 135 -0.54 -7.62 18.43
C LYS A 135 -0.90 -7.64 19.91
N LEU A 136 -2.09 -8.16 20.25
CA LEU A 136 -2.56 -8.28 21.62
C LEU A 136 -1.65 -9.18 22.46
N LYS A 137 -1.09 -10.23 21.86
CA LYS A 137 -0.17 -11.13 22.56
C LYS A 137 1.14 -10.46 22.93
N VAL A 138 1.76 -9.70 22.01
CA VAL A 138 2.99 -8.94 22.31
C VAL A 138 2.75 -8.01 23.51
N ILE A 139 1.59 -7.35 23.54
CA ILE A 139 1.21 -6.52 24.69
C ILE A 139 0.94 -7.37 25.94
N GLY A 140 0.29 -8.52 25.82
CA GLY A 140 0.06 -9.46 26.92
C GLY A 140 1.37 -9.89 27.59
N GLU A 141 2.36 -10.29 26.79
CA GLU A 141 3.70 -10.67 27.25
C GLU A 141 4.44 -9.48 27.90
N MET A 142 4.20 -8.27 27.40
CA MET A 142 4.80 -7.03 27.94
C MET A 142 3.98 -6.38 29.05
N THR A 143 2.81 -6.92 29.42
CA THR A 143 1.85 -6.24 30.33
C THR A 143 2.46 -5.98 31.71
N ALA A 144 3.22 -6.94 32.24
CA ALA A 144 3.92 -6.76 33.51
C ALA A 144 4.96 -5.63 33.43
N ASN A 145 5.77 -5.60 32.35
CA ASN A 145 6.79 -4.58 32.13
C ASN A 145 6.18 -3.19 31.90
N ILE A 146 5.10 -3.11 31.12
CA ILE A 146 4.35 -1.88 30.86
C ILE A 146 3.72 -1.34 32.15
N SER A 147 3.13 -2.23 32.96
CA SER A 147 2.55 -1.84 34.25
C SER A 147 3.63 -1.25 35.16
N HIS A 148 4.80 -1.89 35.23
CA HIS A 148 5.96 -1.33 35.93
C HIS A 148 6.42 0.01 35.34
N GLU A 149 6.38 0.15 34.03
CA GLU A 149 6.85 1.37 33.36
C GLU A 149 5.89 2.56 33.46
N ILE A 150 4.59 2.31 33.63
CA ILE A 150 3.59 3.33 33.98
C ILE A 150 3.69 3.65 35.47
N ASN A 151 3.82 2.63 36.32
CA ASN A 151 3.88 2.81 37.76
C ASN A 151 5.10 3.63 38.20
N ASN A 152 6.23 3.54 37.52
CA ASN A 152 7.43 4.32 37.86
C ASN A 152 7.25 5.85 37.75
N PRO A 153 6.92 6.44 36.59
CA PRO A 153 6.60 7.86 36.48
C PRO A 153 5.35 8.23 37.29
N LEU A 154 4.37 7.33 37.44
CA LEU A 154 3.21 7.57 38.29
C LEU A 154 3.62 7.75 39.76
N THR A 155 4.52 6.91 40.27
CA THR A 155 5.08 7.02 41.62
C THR A 155 5.81 8.35 41.81
N VAL A 156 6.60 8.77 40.82
CA VAL A 156 7.27 10.08 40.83
C VAL A 156 6.25 11.22 40.84
N ALA A 157 5.20 11.15 40.01
CA ALA A 157 4.15 12.15 39.98
C ALA A 157 3.40 12.25 41.32
N VAL A 158 2.97 11.12 41.88
CA VAL A 158 2.28 11.05 43.18
C VAL A 158 3.18 11.57 44.29
N GLY A 159 4.43 11.13 44.37
CA GLY A 159 5.37 11.59 45.40
C GLY A 159 5.69 13.08 45.31
N ASN A 160 5.85 13.65 44.09
CA ASN A 160 6.04 15.08 43.94
C ASN A 160 4.77 15.88 44.28
N ALA A 161 3.58 15.34 44.01
CA ALA A 161 2.31 15.96 44.42
C ALA A 161 2.13 15.99 45.96
N GLU A 162 2.56 14.94 46.65
CA GLU A 162 2.61 14.90 48.12
C GLU A 162 3.59 15.95 48.68
N LEU A 163 4.78 16.07 48.08
CA LEU A 163 5.76 17.09 48.47
C LEU A 163 5.24 18.52 48.25
N ILE A 164 4.51 18.77 47.15
CA ILE A 164 3.83 20.05 46.92
C ILE A 164 2.82 20.32 48.04
N SER A 165 2.00 19.32 48.40
CA SER A 165 1.01 19.45 49.48
C SER A 165 1.67 19.79 50.82
N PHE A 166 2.77 19.12 51.15
CA PHE A 166 3.58 19.41 52.34
C PHE A 166 4.15 20.84 52.34
N CYS A 167 4.68 21.31 51.21
CA CYS A 167 5.15 22.69 51.08
C CYS A 167 4.03 23.71 51.29
N LEU A 168 2.79 23.42 50.86
CA LEU A 168 1.64 24.30 51.04
C LEU A 168 1.16 24.37 52.51
N GLU A 169 1.32 23.30 53.29
CA GLU A 169 0.94 23.24 54.71
C GLU A 169 1.88 24.03 55.63
N THR A 170 3.14 24.23 55.22
CA THR A 170 4.18 24.83 56.08
C THR A 170 4.15 26.36 56.21
N ALA A 171 3.12 27.04 55.68
CA ALA A 171 2.83 28.48 55.79
C ALA A 171 3.91 29.49 55.28
N ASP A 172 5.14 29.05 54.98
CA ASP A 172 6.21 29.86 54.36
C ASP A 172 6.29 29.66 52.84
N LEU A 173 5.24 30.11 52.13
CA LEU A 173 5.08 29.92 50.69
C LEU A 173 6.16 30.64 49.85
N ASN A 174 6.71 31.74 50.36
CA ASN A 174 7.71 32.53 49.62
C ASN A 174 9.05 31.79 49.52
N ASN A 175 9.40 30.99 50.52
CA ASN A 175 10.65 30.25 50.56
C ASN A 175 10.53 28.86 49.87
N GLN A 176 9.31 28.39 49.64
CA GLN A 176 9.02 27.10 49.01
C GLN A 176 8.68 27.21 47.51
N LYS A 177 8.54 28.42 46.97
CA LYS A 177 8.12 28.64 45.58
C LYS A 177 8.98 27.87 44.56
N ASP A 178 10.31 27.92 44.68
CA ASP A 178 11.23 27.23 43.77
C ASP A 178 11.10 25.70 43.87
N ASN A 179 10.84 25.17 45.07
CA ASN A 179 10.60 23.75 45.28
C ASN A 179 9.27 23.31 44.67
N ILE A 180 8.20 24.10 44.86
CA ILE A 180 6.88 23.84 44.28
C ILE A 180 6.96 23.83 42.75
N GLU A 181 7.63 24.81 42.13
CA GLU A 181 7.81 24.85 40.67
C GLU A 181 8.59 23.62 40.16
N LYS A 182 9.68 23.24 40.86
CA LYS A 182 10.46 22.04 40.52
C LYS A 182 9.62 20.76 40.61
N TYR A 183 8.88 20.56 41.69
CA TYR A 183 8.02 19.40 41.88
C TYR A 183 6.90 19.36 40.84
N ASN A 184 6.30 20.51 40.52
CA ASN A 184 5.24 20.61 39.51
C ASN A 184 5.77 20.26 38.11
N ASN A 185 6.98 20.70 37.76
CA ASN A 185 7.62 20.30 36.51
C ASN A 185 7.89 18.78 36.45
N ASN A 186 8.32 18.17 37.55
CA ASN A 186 8.50 16.72 37.62
C ASN A 186 7.18 15.95 37.45
N VAL A 187 6.07 16.47 37.99
CA VAL A 187 4.72 15.91 37.78
C VAL A 187 4.37 15.98 36.29
N ASN A 188 4.49 17.16 35.66
CA ASN A 188 4.17 17.35 34.25
C ASN A 188 4.98 16.43 33.33
N HIS A 189 6.30 16.34 33.52
CA HIS A 189 7.14 15.43 32.74
C HIS A 189 6.79 13.96 32.95
N SER A 190 6.41 13.58 34.17
CA SER A 190 5.98 12.21 34.46
C SER A 190 4.65 11.87 33.76
N LEU A 191 3.70 12.81 33.74
CA LEU A 191 2.42 12.68 33.02
C LEU A 191 2.62 12.65 31.49
N GLU A 192 3.49 13.50 30.94
CA GLU A 192 3.87 13.47 29.53
C GLU A 192 4.44 12.10 29.13
N ARG A 193 5.30 11.54 29.98
CA ARG A 193 5.88 10.21 29.77
C ARG A 193 4.82 9.12 29.78
N ILE A 194 3.90 9.14 30.75
CA ILE A 194 2.78 8.19 30.82
C ILE A 194 1.92 8.29 29.55
N ASN A 195 1.56 9.50 29.15
CA ASN A 195 0.78 9.73 27.93
C ASN A 195 1.50 9.22 26.69
N LYS A 196 2.82 9.41 26.59
CA LYS A 196 3.61 8.89 25.46
C LYS A 196 3.60 7.36 25.41
N ILE A 197 3.72 6.68 26.56
CA ILE A 197 3.64 5.21 26.64
C ILE A 197 2.26 4.74 26.18
N ILE A 198 1.18 5.33 26.71
CA ILE A 198 -0.21 4.97 26.36
C ILE A 198 -0.49 5.24 24.88
N SER A 199 -0.05 6.38 24.35
CA SER A 199 -0.26 6.76 22.95
C SER A 199 0.46 5.78 22.01
N ASN A 200 1.71 5.44 22.27
CA ASN A 200 2.46 4.47 21.46
C ASN A 200 1.76 3.09 21.46
N MET A 201 1.23 2.66 22.61
CA MET A 201 0.45 1.41 22.69
C MET A 201 -0.86 1.46 21.91
N LYS A 202 -1.60 2.57 22.02
CA LYS A 202 -2.84 2.76 21.27
C LYS A 202 -2.59 2.82 19.76
N GLU A 203 -1.54 3.49 19.33
CA GLU A 203 -1.11 3.58 17.92
C GLU A 203 -0.79 2.18 17.37
N PHE A 204 -0.08 1.35 18.14
CA PHE A 204 0.22 -0.03 17.77
C PHE A 204 -1.03 -0.93 17.65
N LEU A 205 -1.98 -0.78 18.59
CA LEU A 205 -3.22 -1.57 18.65
C LEU A 205 -4.31 -1.10 17.67
N HIS A 206 -4.19 0.11 17.14
CA HIS A 206 -5.20 0.63 16.23
C HIS A 206 -5.33 -0.29 15.01
N LYS A 207 -6.56 -0.41 14.51
CA LYS A 207 -6.85 -1.16 13.28
C LYS A 207 -6.25 -0.34 12.14
N SER A 208 -4.99 -0.60 11.82
CA SER A 208 -4.33 0.02 10.68
C SER A 208 -5.09 -0.42 9.45
N GLU A 209 -5.70 0.52 8.72
CA GLU A 209 -6.00 0.29 7.32
C GLU A 209 -4.71 -0.17 6.63
N ASP A 210 -4.81 -1.01 5.60
CA ASP A 210 -3.65 -1.54 4.88
C ASP A 210 -3.01 -0.47 3.96
N LYS A 211 -3.01 0.77 4.43
CA LYS A 211 -2.53 1.96 3.72
C LYS A 211 -1.02 2.06 3.89
N LYS A 212 -0.32 2.23 2.78
CA LYS A 212 1.11 2.55 2.74
C LYS A 212 1.27 4.06 2.68
N GLU A 213 2.29 4.56 3.34
CA GLU A 213 2.65 5.97 3.37
C GLU A 213 4.17 6.13 3.31
N TYR A 214 4.63 7.31 2.90
CA TYR A 214 6.02 7.69 3.03
C TYR A 214 6.36 7.77 4.52
N SER A 215 7.43 7.09 4.92
CA SER A 215 7.87 7.00 6.30
C SER A 215 9.39 6.97 6.39
N ASP A 216 9.96 7.61 7.41
CA ASP A 216 11.40 7.56 7.68
C ASP A 216 11.76 6.20 8.31
N ALA A 217 12.65 5.45 7.65
CA ALA A 217 13.12 4.17 8.15
C ALA A 217 13.83 4.31 9.51
N LYS A 218 14.55 5.42 9.74
CA LYS A 218 15.20 5.70 11.03
C LYS A 218 14.15 5.86 12.12
N GLU A 219 13.12 6.67 11.88
CA GLU A 219 12.08 6.92 12.88
C GLU A 219 11.33 5.64 13.25
N ILE A 220 11.01 4.80 12.25
CA ILE A 220 10.40 3.47 12.46
C ILE A 220 11.28 2.64 13.42
N ILE A 221 12.58 2.52 13.13
CA ILE A 221 13.49 1.70 13.93
C ILE A 221 13.66 2.29 15.34
N GLU A 222 13.84 3.60 15.46
CA GLU A 222 13.97 4.27 16.76
C GLU A 222 12.73 4.10 17.64
N LYS A 223 11.52 4.18 17.05
CA LYS A 223 10.27 3.88 17.77
C LYS A 223 10.19 2.42 18.20
N SER A 224 10.58 1.48 17.34
CA SER A 224 10.64 0.05 17.70
C SER A 224 11.63 -0.22 18.84
N ILE A 225 12.83 0.40 18.81
CA ILE A 225 13.79 0.31 19.91
C ILE A 225 13.19 0.88 21.20
N ALA A 226 12.58 2.07 21.14
CA ALA A 226 11.94 2.68 22.30
C ALA A 226 10.81 1.81 22.88
N PHE A 227 10.05 1.12 22.03
CA PHE A 227 9.00 0.19 22.45
C PHE A 227 9.56 -1.05 23.17
N THR A 228 10.72 -1.56 22.73
CA THR A 228 11.40 -2.71 23.36
C THR A 228 12.30 -2.35 24.55
N ALA A 229 12.57 -1.06 24.77
CA ALA A 229 13.40 -0.56 25.86
C ALA A 229 13.03 -1.07 27.27
N PRO A 230 11.75 -1.30 27.62
CA PRO A 230 11.39 -1.85 28.93
C PRO A 230 12.00 -3.24 29.17
N SER A 231 12.13 -4.05 28.12
CA SER A 231 12.72 -5.40 28.18
C SER A 231 14.23 -5.39 28.43
N LEU A 232 14.90 -4.23 28.32
CA LEU A 232 16.35 -4.05 28.46
C LEU A 232 16.80 -3.55 29.84
N LYS A 233 15.91 -2.95 30.64
CA LYS A 233 16.25 -2.18 31.86
C LYS A 233 17.09 -2.93 32.91
N ASP A 234 16.88 -4.24 33.05
CA ASP A 234 17.59 -5.10 34.01
C ASP A 234 18.63 -6.01 33.33
N THR A 235 19.07 -5.63 32.13
CA THR A 235 20.03 -6.41 31.34
C THR A 235 21.24 -5.56 30.95
N ALA A 236 22.39 -6.20 30.73
CA ALA A 236 23.57 -5.55 30.17
C ALA A 236 23.50 -5.41 28.64
N ILE A 237 22.34 -5.68 28.02
CA ILE A 237 22.16 -5.74 26.57
C ILE A 237 22.17 -4.33 25.98
N LYS A 238 23.02 -4.10 24.98
CA LYS A 238 23.08 -2.83 24.24
C LYS A 238 22.39 -2.97 22.88
N VAL A 239 21.56 -1.99 22.51
CA VAL A 239 20.99 -1.91 21.15
C VAL A 239 21.63 -0.74 20.42
N ASN A 240 22.34 -1.04 19.33
CA ASN A 240 23.06 -0.05 18.54
C ASN A 240 22.39 0.11 17.16
N LEU A 241 22.09 1.34 16.78
CA LEU A 241 21.62 1.70 15.44
C LEU A 241 22.75 2.39 14.68
N ASN A 242 23.14 1.82 13.55
CA ASN A 242 24.12 2.39 12.64
C ASN A 242 23.49 2.65 11.27
N ILE A 243 23.56 3.90 10.79
CA ILE A 243 22.98 4.31 9.52
C ILE A 243 24.11 4.71 8.58
N GLN A 244 24.20 4.02 7.44
CA GLN A 244 25.18 4.32 6.41
C GLN A 244 24.57 5.26 5.36
N GLY A 245 24.97 6.54 5.41
CA GLY A 245 24.47 7.57 4.50
C GLY A 245 23.20 8.28 5.03
N PRO A 246 22.49 9.03 4.18
CA PRO A 246 21.23 9.68 4.56
C PRO A 246 20.16 8.63 4.88
N ALA A 247 19.31 8.92 5.87
CA ALA A 247 18.24 8.00 6.26
C ALA A 247 17.26 7.83 5.09
N PRO A 248 17.04 6.61 4.61
CA PRO A 248 16.15 6.38 3.48
C PRO A 248 14.69 6.46 3.92
N ILE A 249 13.89 7.10 3.08
CA ILE A 249 12.44 7.09 3.21
C ILE A 249 11.89 5.81 2.52
N LEU A 250 10.81 5.27 3.06
CA LEU A 250 10.16 4.03 2.64
C LEU A 250 8.69 4.32 2.31
N LEU A 251 8.12 3.65 1.30
CA LEU A 251 6.68 3.61 1.07
C LEU A 251 6.10 2.34 1.70
N VAL A 252 5.67 2.45 2.95
CA VAL A 252 5.27 1.30 3.77
C VAL A 252 4.07 1.59 4.65
N ASN A 253 3.38 0.55 5.10
CA ASN A 253 2.52 0.65 6.26
C ASN A 253 3.42 0.71 7.50
N ARG A 254 3.60 1.91 8.01
CA ARG A 254 4.46 2.24 9.15
C ARG A 254 4.26 1.27 10.32
N ILE A 255 3.02 1.12 10.80
CA ILE A 255 2.69 0.31 11.99
C ILE A 255 3.05 -1.17 11.77
N LYS A 256 2.76 -1.72 10.58
CA LYS A 256 3.12 -3.11 10.26
C LYS A 256 4.63 -3.31 10.22
N VAL A 257 5.38 -2.37 9.65
CA VAL A 257 6.85 -2.47 9.62
C VAL A 257 7.46 -2.29 11.02
N GLU A 258 6.92 -1.38 11.84
CA GLU A 258 7.29 -1.26 13.27
C GLU A 258 7.08 -2.59 14.02
N GLN A 259 5.99 -3.33 13.74
CA GLN A 259 5.73 -4.66 14.31
C GLN A 259 6.81 -5.68 13.95
N VAL A 260 7.33 -5.66 12.71
CA VAL A 260 8.43 -6.53 12.29
C VAL A 260 9.67 -6.27 13.15
N PHE A 261 10.05 -5.00 13.30
CA PHE A 261 11.22 -4.62 14.09
C PHE A 261 11.06 -4.95 15.56
N VAL A 262 9.91 -4.66 16.17
CA VAL A 262 9.62 -5.05 17.56
C VAL A 262 9.80 -6.55 17.76
N ASN A 263 9.27 -7.37 16.85
CA ASN A 263 9.40 -8.82 16.93
C ASN A 263 10.86 -9.28 16.78
N LEU A 264 11.61 -8.77 15.79
CA LEU A 264 13.01 -9.16 15.60
C LEU A 264 13.89 -8.72 16.78
N ILE A 265 13.72 -7.50 17.29
CA ILE A 265 14.47 -6.99 18.44
C ILE A 265 14.11 -7.78 19.70
N GLN A 266 12.83 -8.09 19.94
CA GLN A 266 12.43 -8.89 21.09
C GLN A 266 12.97 -10.32 21.02
N ASN A 267 12.96 -10.96 19.85
CA ASN A 267 13.57 -12.29 19.68
C ASN A 267 15.07 -12.28 19.95
N ALA A 268 15.77 -11.21 19.53
CA ALA A 268 17.18 -11.02 19.85
C ALA A 268 17.42 -10.84 21.36
N ILE A 269 16.60 -10.01 22.04
CA ILE A 269 16.67 -9.81 23.49
C ILE A 269 16.44 -11.12 24.24
N ASP A 270 15.42 -11.89 23.86
CA ASP A 270 15.09 -13.16 24.51
C ASP A 270 16.23 -14.17 24.36
N SER A 271 16.80 -14.30 23.15
CA SER A 271 17.96 -15.16 22.90
C SER A 271 19.15 -14.75 23.75
N LEU A 272 19.43 -13.44 23.88
CA LEU A 272 20.53 -12.92 24.69
C LEU A 272 20.32 -13.08 26.20
N LYS A 273 19.08 -13.09 26.69
CA LYS A 273 18.78 -13.36 28.11
C LYS A 273 19.03 -14.81 28.48
N GLU A 274 18.76 -15.73 27.56
CA GLU A 274 19.00 -17.16 27.74
C GLU A 274 20.46 -17.55 27.50
N SER A 275 21.20 -16.72 26.75
CA SER A 275 22.59 -16.98 26.37
C SER A 275 23.58 -16.28 27.31
N ASN A 276 24.58 -17.01 27.81
CA ASN A 276 25.58 -16.46 28.74
C ASN A 276 26.76 -15.80 27.98
N VAL A 277 26.45 -14.82 27.12
CA VAL A 277 27.41 -14.19 26.20
C VAL A 277 28.10 -12.99 26.84
N LYS A 278 29.40 -12.83 26.58
CA LYS A 278 30.17 -11.65 26.98
C LYS A 278 29.78 -10.45 26.10
N ASP A 279 29.42 -9.34 26.74
CA ASP A 279 28.99 -8.08 26.09
C ASP A 279 27.78 -8.27 25.14
N PRO A 280 26.59 -8.64 25.66
CA PRO A 280 25.44 -8.94 24.82
C PRO A 280 24.94 -7.68 24.11
N ALA A 281 24.71 -7.79 22.80
CA ALA A 281 24.33 -6.65 21.98
C ALA A 281 23.46 -7.03 20.78
N VAL A 282 22.55 -6.12 20.43
CA VAL A 282 21.79 -6.13 19.19
C VAL A 282 22.31 -4.99 18.32
N SER A 283 22.70 -5.30 17.08
CA SER A 283 23.18 -4.34 16.09
C SER A 283 22.19 -4.24 14.94
N ILE A 284 21.72 -3.03 14.66
CA ILE A 284 20.85 -2.72 13.53
C ILE A 284 21.64 -1.84 12.56
N GLU A 285 21.87 -2.35 11.34
CA GLU A 285 22.56 -1.62 10.28
C GLU A 285 21.58 -1.28 9.17
N LEU A 286 21.41 0.02 8.90
CA LEU A 286 20.59 0.55 7.82
C LEU A 286 21.48 1.03 6.68
N THR A 287 21.34 0.45 5.50
CA THR A 287 22.18 0.75 4.32
C THR A 287 21.33 0.83 3.06
N THR A 288 21.51 1.87 2.26
CA THR A 288 20.99 1.91 0.89
C THR A 288 21.96 1.19 -0.04
N GLU A 289 21.48 0.25 -0.86
CA GLU A 289 22.34 -0.45 -1.82
C GLU A 289 22.98 0.51 -2.83
N LYS A 290 24.13 0.13 -3.40
CA LYS A 290 24.82 0.95 -4.42
C LYS A 290 23.95 1.27 -5.63
N SER A 291 23.03 0.37 -5.97
CA SER A 291 22.05 0.57 -7.04
C SER A 291 21.03 1.66 -6.70
N GLY A 292 20.82 1.97 -5.42
CA GLY A 292 19.74 2.83 -4.96
C GLY A 292 18.35 2.21 -5.04
N ASN A 293 18.25 0.92 -5.40
CA ASN A 293 16.97 0.25 -5.65
C ASN A 293 16.34 -0.30 -4.38
N PHE A 294 17.18 -0.78 -3.48
CA PHE A 294 16.76 -1.44 -2.27
C PHE A 294 17.45 -0.83 -1.06
N ILE A 295 16.70 -0.84 0.03
CA ILE A 295 17.14 -0.49 1.37
C ILE A 295 17.32 -1.80 2.11
N ARG A 296 18.54 -2.01 2.59
CA ARG A 296 18.93 -3.19 3.35
C ARG A 296 19.01 -2.84 4.83
N ILE A 297 18.35 -3.64 5.64
CA ILE A 297 18.27 -3.47 7.08
C ILE A 297 18.68 -4.79 7.72
N ASP A 298 19.85 -4.80 8.34
CA ASP A 298 20.43 -5.98 8.97
C ASP A 298 20.24 -5.89 10.49
N VAL A 299 19.48 -6.83 11.07
CA VAL A 299 19.29 -6.97 12.53
C VAL A 299 20.10 -8.18 12.98
N LYS A 300 21.13 -7.93 13.80
CA LYS A 300 22.09 -8.94 14.27
C LYS A 300 22.10 -9.00 15.79
N ASP A 301 22.14 -10.19 16.34
CA ASP A 301 22.48 -10.42 17.75
C ASP A 301 23.76 -11.23 17.87
N ASN A 302 24.33 -11.28 19.08
CA ASN A 302 25.45 -12.16 19.40
C ASN A 302 25.07 -13.31 20.35
N GLY A 303 23.80 -13.73 20.34
CA GLY A 303 23.25 -14.80 21.19
C GLY A 303 23.61 -16.22 20.74
N ALA A 304 22.78 -17.20 21.12
CA ALA A 304 22.96 -18.61 20.78
C ALA A 304 22.84 -18.91 19.28
N GLY A 305 22.22 -18.01 18.51
CA GLY A 305 21.99 -18.19 17.08
C GLY A 305 20.91 -19.22 16.76
N ILE A 306 20.90 -19.69 15.50
CA ILE A 306 19.88 -20.61 14.98
C ILE A 306 20.58 -21.85 14.41
N THR A 307 20.19 -23.03 14.87
CA THR A 307 20.71 -24.31 14.40
C THR A 307 20.30 -24.59 12.95
N ASP A 308 21.14 -25.33 12.21
CA ASP A 308 20.90 -25.65 10.79
C ASP A 308 19.55 -26.35 10.55
N GLU A 309 19.15 -27.25 11.45
CA GLU A 309 17.87 -27.97 11.39
C GLU A 309 16.64 -27.06 11.48
N ASN A 310 16.79 -25.89 12.12
CA ASN A 310 15.70 -24.95 12.36
C ASN A 310 15.62 -23.84 11.31
N ARG A 311 16.68 -23.60 10.52
CA ARG A 311 16.78 -22.47 9.56
C ARG A 311 15.62 -22.43 8.56
N GLU A 312 15.17 -23.58 8.08
CA GLU A 312 14.03 -23.66 7.15
C GLU A 312 12.67 -23.60 7.87
N LYS A 313 12.63 -23.92 9.16
CA LYS A 313 11.40 -24.04 9.94
C LYS A 313 11.03 -22.77 10.68
N ILE A 314 11.98 -21.87 10.97
CA ILE A 314 11.74 -20.65 11.76
C ILE A 314 10.69 -19.71 11.15
N PHE A 315 10.45 -19.79 9.84
CA PHE A 315 9.43 -19.01 9.14
C PHE A 315 8.08 -19.74 9.02
N ASN A 316 8.00 -21.02 9.44
CA ASN A 316 6.75 -21.76 9.45
C ASN A 316 5.85 -21.27 10.59
N ALA A 317 4.57 -21.10 10.31
CA ALA A 317 3.59 -20.74 11.33
C ALA A 317 3.56 -21.80 12.44
N PHE A 318 3.44 -21.34 13.69
CA PHE A 318 3.39 -22.14 14.91
C PHE A 318 4.69 -22.85 15.30
N PHE A 319 5.79 -22.66 14.55
CA PHE A 319 7.09 -23.20 14.91
C PHE A 319 7.77 -22.32 15.98
N THR A 320 8.11 -22.89 17.12
CA THR A 320 8.82 -22.20 18.21
C THR A 320 9.77 -23.16 18.93
N THR A 321 10.93 -22.66 19.34
CA THR A 321 11.88 -23.38 20.20
C THR A 321 11.72 -23.04 21.68
N LYS A 322 10.85 -22.06 22.01
CA LYS A 322 10.56 -21.64 23.39
C LYS A 322 9.58 -22.61 24.08
N ASP A 323 9.61 -22.65 25.42
CA ASP A 323 8.72 -23.47 26.24
C ASP A 323 7.23 -23.31 25.88
N ILE A 324 6.45 -24.36 26.15
CA ILE A 324 4.98 -24.38 25.95
C ILE A 324 4.35 -23.15 26.61
N GLY A 325 3.71 -22.29 25.81
CA GLY A 325 3.05 -21.07 26.26
C GLY A 325 3.90 -19.78 26.22
N LYS A 326 5.23 -19.86 26.01
CA LYS A 326 6.12 -18.69 25.90
C LYS A 326 6.42 -18.24 24.47
N GLY A 327 6.03 -19.03 23.47
CA GLY A 327 6.18 -18.68 22.04
C GLY A 327 4.98 -19.15 21.25
N THR A 328 4.41 -18.28 20.41
CA THR A 328 3.32 -18.65 19.47
C THR A 328 3.84 -19.27 18.19
N GLY A 329 5.12 -19.04 17.86
CA GLY A 329 5.69 -19.41 16.56
C GLY A 329 5.07 -18.68 15.36
N LEU A 330 4.34 -17.58 15.60
CA LEU A 330 3.69 -16.78 14.56
C LEU A 330 4.46 -15.51 14.21
N GLY A 331 5.32 -15.01 15.11
CA GLY A 331 5.99 -13.72 14.91
C GLY A 331 6.81 -13.64 13.62
N LEU A 332 7.70 -14.61 13.36
CA LEU A 332 8.56 -14.61 12.18
C LEU A 332 7.80 -14.87 10.87
N SER A 333 6.76 -15.71 10.88
CA SER A 333 5.94 -15.97 9.70
C SER A 333 5.12 -14.73 9.30
N ILE A 334 4.54 -14.03 10.29
CA ILE A 334 3.86 -12.75 10.08
C ILE A 334 4.85 -11.68 9.64
N SER A 335 6.05 -11.65 10.22
CA SER A 335 7.08 -10.69 9.83
C SER A 335 7.47 -10.87 8.36
N GLN A 336 7.64 -12.12 7.93
CA GLN A 336 7.94 -12.43 6.53
C GLN A 336 6.80 -11.99 5.61
N GLN A 337 5.54 -12.26 5.97
CA GLN A 337 4.37 -11.83 5.18
C GLN A 337 4.22 -10.31 5.13
N ILE A 338 4.46 -9.60 6.23
CA ILE A 338 4.45 -8.14 6.26
C ILE A 338 5.49 -7.62 5.28
N ILE A 339 6.75 -8.08 5.38
CA ILE A 339 7.81 -7.62 4.47
C ILE A 339 7.51 -7.98 3.01
N GLN A 340 6.97 -9.18 2.76
CA GLN A 340 6.52 -9.58 1.42
C GLN A 340 5.40 -8.71 0.89
N SER A 341 4.41 -8.31 1.69
CA SER A 341 3.34 -7.38 1.27
C SER A 341 3.85 -5.97 0.94
N HIS A 342 5.07 -5.64 1.36
CA HIS A 342 5.81 -4.43 1.02
C HIS A 342 6.81 -4.63 -0.12
N GLN A 343 6.70 -5.75 -0.84
CA GLN A 343 7.55 -6.16 -1.96
C GLN A 343 9.01 -6.30 -1.57
N GLY A 344 9.23 -6.59 -0.28
CA GLY A 344 10.53 -6.86 0.28
C GLY A 344 10.76 -8.35 0.53
N LYS A 345 11.91 -8.63 1.14
CA LYS A 345 12.30 -9.97 1.56
C LYS A 345 12.90 -9.94 2.96
N LEU A 346 12.51 -10.91 3.79
CA LEU A 346 13.10 -11.18 5.10
C LEU A 346 13.86 -12.50 5.02
N ASP A 347 15.19 -12.44 5.14
CA ASP A 347 16.10 -13.57 5.05
C ASP A 347 16.84 -13.81 6.36
N LEU A 348 17.16 -15.07 6.65
CA LEU A 348 18.15 -15.46 7.65
C LEU A 348 19.51 -15.64 6.98
N ILE A 349 20.48 -14.80 7.33
CA ILE A 349 21.84 -14.85 6.81
C ILE A 349 22.69 -15.79 7.68
N ASN A 350 23.68 -16.45 7.09
CA ASN A 350 24.66 -17.22 7.85
C ASN A 350 25.48 -16.26 8.72
N SER A 351 25.56 -16.55 10.02
CA SER A 351 26.37 -15.81 10.97
C SER A 351 27.17 -16.78 11.82
N ASP A 352 28.44 -16.45 12.06
CA ASP A 352 29.32 -17.23 12.94
C ASP A 352 29.02 -16.98 14.43
N LYS A 353 28.22 -15.95 14.75
CA LYS A 353 27.81 -15.56 16.10
C LYS A 353 26.37 -15.05 16.10
N GLY A 354 25.51 -15.59 16.97
CA GLY A 354 24.11 -15.17 17.10
C GLY A 354 23.28 -15.35 15.82
N ALA A 355 22.12 -14.69 15.76
CA ALA A 355 21.28 -14.67 14.57
C ALA A 355 21.46 -13.38 13.76
N HIS A 356 21.30 -13.50 12.44
CA HIS A 356 21.38 -12.37 11.51
C HIS A 356 20.19 -12.39 10.56
N PHE A 357 19.22 -11.50 10.82
CA PHE A 357 18.08 -11.28 9.95
C PHE A 357 18.34 -10.09 9.02
N ARG A 358 18.06 -10.27 7.73
CA ARG A 358 18.17 -9.22 6.71
C ARG A 358 16.80 -8.93 6.12
N ILE A 359 16.38 -7.68 6.27
CA ILE A 359 15.23 -7.13 5.56
C ILE A 359 15.74 -6.37 4.34
N THR A 360 15.15 -6.64 3.18
CA THR A 360 15.37 -5.88 1.94
C THR A 360 14.04 -5.29 1.53
N LEU A 361 13.93 -3.96 1.46
CA LEU A 361 12.72 -3.25 1.04
C LEU A 361 13.02 -2.39 -0.20
N PRO A 362 12.07 -2.23 -1.13
CA PRO A 362 12.25 -1.33 -2.26
C PRO A 362 12.40 0.11 -1.77
N ALA A 363 13.33 0.86 -2.37
CA ALA A 363 13.39 2.30 -2.22
C ALA A 363 12.11 2.93 -2.80
N ILE A 364 11.79 4.16 -2.37
CA ILE A 364 10.57 4.90 -2.75
C ILE A 364 10.27 4.80 -4.24
N GLY A 365 11.28 5.00 -5.08
CA GLY A 365 11.15 4.98 -6.52
C GLY A 365 10.48 3.72 -7.07
N ILE A 366 11.04 2.57 -6.70
CA ILE A 366 10.52 1.26 -7.08
C ILE A 366 9.20 0.97 -6.38
N ALA A 367 9.06 1.33 -5.11
CA ALA A 367 7.83 1.10 -4.36
C ALA A 367 6.65 1.88 -4.95
N GLY A 368 6.90 3.12 -5.40
CA GLY A 368 5.97 4.00 -6.07
C GLY A 368 5.62 3.57 -7.50
N LEU A 369 6.34 2.60 -8.09
CA LEU A 369 6.06 1.94 -9.38
C LEU A 369 5.35 0.59 -9.26
N VAL A 370 5.22 0.05 -8.04
CA VAL A 370 4.52 -1.22 -7.78
C VAL A 370 3.20 -1.00 -7.03
N ASN A 371 3.08 0.07 -6.24
CA ASN A 371 1.88 0.33 -5.42
C ASN A 371 0.91 1.37 -5.99
N GLY A 372 1.15 1.92 -7.17
CA GLY A 372 0.27 2.93 -7.76
C GLY A 372 -0.96 2.32 -8.42
N ASN A 373 -2.06 3.07 -8.39
CA ASN A 373 -3.36 2.68 -8.92
C ASN A 373 -3.43 2.58 -10.46
N TRP A 374 -2.31 2.44 -11.17
CA TRP A 374 -2.33 2.42 -12.65
C TRP A 374 -3.06 1.21 -13.23
N GLU A 375 -3.17 0.08 -12.53
CA GLU A 375 -4.01 -1.03 -13.00
C GLU A 375 -5.48 -0.63 -13.10
N LYS A 376 -5.97 0.16 -12.14
CA LYS A 376 -7.33 0.73 -12.19
C LYS A 376 -7.45 1.72 -13.36
N LEU A 377 -6.46 2.59 -13.53
CA LEU A 377 -6.46 3.63 -14.57
C LEU A 377 -6.34 3.05 -16.00
N ILE A 378 -5.60 1.95 -16.18
CA ILE A 378 -5.46 1.24 -17.46
C ILE A 378 -6.79 0.57 -17.85
N ASN A 379 -7.52 0.01 -16.88
CA ASN A 379 -8.81 -0.65 -17.13
C ASN A 379 -9.92 0.33 -17.54
N GLU A 380 -9.77 1.62 -17.24
CA GLU A 380 -10.72 2.67 -17.60
C GLU A 380 -10.43 3.27 -19.01
N GLY A 381 -9.40 2.79 -19.71
CA GLY A 381 -9.07 3.22 -21.09
C GLY A 381 -8.35 4.56 -21.20
N ASP A 382 -8.04 5.20 -20.07
CA ASP A 382 -7.38 6.50 -20.00
C ASP A 382 -5.85 6.39 -20.06
N LYS A 383 -5.22 7.40 -20.67
CA LYS A 383 -3.75 7.53 -20.72
C LYS A 383 -3.25 7.88 -19.31
N VAL A 384 -2.52 6.95 -18.69
CA VAL A 384 -1.95 7.15 -17.34
C VAL A 384 -0.87 8.23 -17.35
N VAL A 385 -1.16 9.39 -16.74
CA VAL A 385 -0.19 10.47 -16.55
C VAL A 385 0.53 10.27 -15.23
N ARG A 386 1.86 10.10 -15.31
CA ARG A 386 2.75 9.92 -14.15
C ARG A 386 3.31 11.25 -13.68
N VAL A 387 3.08 11.59 -12.41
CA VAL A 387 3.49 12.83 -11.76
C VAL A 387 4.52 12.50 -10.68
N LEU A 388 5.75 12.98 -10.84
CA LEU A 388 6.81 12.87 -9.84
C LEU A 388 6.79 14.11 -8.93
N VAL A 389 6.58 13.90 -7.63
CA VAL A 389 6.66 14.95 -6.61
C VAL A 389 7.96 14.80 -5.82
N VAL A 390 8.76 15.86 -5.78
CA VAL A 390 10.07 15.90 -5.13
C VAL A 390 10.02 16.89 -3.97
N ASP A 391 10.07 16.37 -2.75
CA ASP A 391 10.01 17.16 -1.53
C ASP A 391 10.68 16.39 -0.38
N ASN A 392 11.51 17.06 0.42
CA ASN A 392 12.18 16.44 1.56
C ASN A 392 11.27 16.31 2.80
N GLU A 393 10.08 16.93 2.79
CA GLU A 393 9.08 16.79 3.83
C GLU A 393 8.12 15.63 3.53
N ILE A 394 8.24 14.56 4.32
CA ILE A 394 7.39 13.35 4.23
C ILE A 394 5.90 13.68 4.27
N ASN A 395 5.51 14.66 5.10
CA ASN A 395 4.12 15.09 5.22
C ASN A 395 3.57 15.68 3.92
N ILE A 396 4.40 16.41 3.16
CA ILE A 396 4.02 16.96 1.86
C ILE A 396 3.90 15.84 0.82
N LEU A 397 4.85 14.89 0.79
CA LEU A 397 4.75 13.71 -0.08
C LEU A 397 3.47 12.91 0.17
N ASN A 398 3.14 12.65 1.45
CA ASN A 398 1.92 11.96 1.84
C ASN A 398 0.66 12.75 1.48
N LEU A 399 0.67 14.07 1.65
CA LEU A 399 -0.44 14.95 1.26
C LEU A 399 -0.70 14.90 -0.24
N CYS A 400 0.34 15.06 -1.06
CA CYS A 400 0.26 14.98 -2.51
C CYS A 400 -0.19 13.59 -2.98
N MET A 401 0.34 12.51 -2.36
CA MET A 401 -0.09 11.15 -2.65
C MET A 401 -1.60 10.97 -2.40
N ASN A 402 -2.11 11.45 -1.26
CA ASN A 402 -3.53 11.37 -0.93
C ASN A 402 -4.39 12.16 -1.93
N PHE A 403 -4.00 13.40 -2.25
CA PHE A 403 -4.73 14.24 -3.20
C PHE A 403 -4.78 13.65 -4.61
N LEU A 404 -3.71 12.97 -5.03
CA LEU A 404 -3.60 12.38 -6.37
C LEU A 404 -4.16 10.96 -6.45
N SER A 405 -4.25 10.22 -5.34
CA SER A 405 -4.82 8.86 -5.33
C SER A 405 -6.30 8.78 -5.75
N GLU A 406 -7.03 9.89 -5.61
CA GLU A 406 -8.44 10.04 -6.03
C GLU A 406 -8.57 10.70 -7.42
N SER A 407 -7.47 10.83 -8.15
CA SER A 407 -7.42 11.46 -9.49
C SER A 407 -6.97 10.46 -10.55
N ARG A 408 -6.99 10.87 -11.83
CA ARG A 408 -6.48 10.07 -12.95
C ARG A 408 -4.95 9.97 -13.02
N TYR A 409 -4.24 10.59 -12.06
CA TYR A 409 -2.78 10.70 -12.07
C TYR A 409 -2.10 9.61 -11.24
N ALA A 410 -1.06 9.02 -11.81
CA ALA A 410 -0.18 8.10 -11.10
C ALA A 410 0.90 8.90 -10.34
N PHE A 411 0.88 8.78 -9.02
CA PHE A 411 1.83 9.46 -8.13
C PHE A 411 3.16 8.71 -8.02
N LEU A 412 4.27 9.44 -8.14
CA LEU A 412 5.62 9.02 -7.77
C LEU A 412 6.17 10.05 -6.77
N GLY A 413 6.78 9.60 -5.69
CA GLY A 413 7.44 10.48 -4.72
C GLY A 413 8.96 10.40 -4.83
N ALA A 414 9.67 11.43 -4.42
CA ALA A 414 11.10 11.40 -4.16
C ALA A 414 11.43 12.37 -3.01
N SER A 415 12.28 11.93 -2.09
CA SER A 415 12.67 12.70 -0.89
C SER A 415 13.85 13.65 -1.12
N SER A 416 14.52 13.52 -2.27
CA SER A 416 15.69 14.33 -2.64
C SER A 416 15.81 14.45 -4.16
N ALA A 417 16.54 15.47 -4.62
CA ALA A 417 16.82 15.64 -6.04
C ALA A 417 17.65 14.48 -6.62
N THR A 418 18.58 13.90 -5.86
CA THR A 418 19.40 12.76 -6.30
C THR A 418 18.57 11.48 -6.47
N GLU A 419 17.58 11.28 -5.60
CA GLU A 419 16.56 10.24 -5.77
C GLU A 419 15.69 10.53 -6.99
N ALA A 420 15.19 11.75 -7.15
CA ALA A 420 14.36 12.14 -8.28
C ALA A 420 15.06 11.94 -9.64
N LEU A 421 16.34 12.33 -9.76
CA LEU A 421 17.13 12.10 -10.99
C LEU A 421 17.19 10.62 -11.36
N ARG A 422 17.41 9.74 -10.37
CA ARG A 422 17.43 8.28 -10.60
C ARG A 422 16.07 7.77 -11.07
N GLU A 423 14.98 8.31 -10.54
CA GLU A 423 13.63 7.88 -10.91
C GLU A 423 13.23 8.30 -12.31
N VAL A 424 13.58 9.52 -12.73
CA VAL A 424 13.28 10.00 -14.08
C VAL A 424 14.09 9.24 -15.14
N GLU A 425 15.30 8.78 -14.81
CA GLU A 425 16.10 7.92 -15.71
C GLU A 425 15.54 6.50 -15.86
N ARG A 426 14.79 6.02 -14.87
CA ARG A 426 14.24 4.65 -14.85
C ARG A 426 12.85 4.58 -15.46
N THR A 427 12.03 5.59 -15.18
CA THR A 427 10.61 5.58 -15.51
C THR A 427 10.26 6.83 -16.30
N PRO A 428 9.49 6.71 -17.40
CA PRO A 428 8.95 7.87 -18.06
C PRO A 428 7.98 8.60 -17.13
N VAL A 429 8.37 9.82 -16.75
CA VAL A 429 7.57 10.78 -15.99
C VAL A 429 7.01 11.82 -16.97
N HIS A 430 5.75 12.21 -16.77
CA HIS A 430 5.09 13.18 -17.64
C HIS A 430 5.15 14.60 -17.06
N ILE A 431 5.13 14.72 -15.73
CA ILE A 431 5.19 16.00 -15.02
C ILE A 431 6.04 15.84 -13.77
N ILE A 432 6.90 16.82 -13.50
CA ILE A 432 7.68 16.92 -12.27
C ILE A 432 7.16 18.10 -11.45
N ILE A 433 6.89 17.88 -10.17
CA ILE A 433 6.59 18.91 -9.19
C ILE A 433 7.73 18.86 -8.17
N THR A 434 8.43 19.96 -7.94
CA THR A 434 9.60 19.96 -7.05
C THR A 434 9.57 21.14 -6.09
N ASP A 435 9.99 20.93 -4.84
CA ASP A 435 10.28 22.04 -3.94
C ASP A 435 11.47 22.85 -4.48
N PHE A 436 11.44 24.15 -4.24
CA PHE A 436 12.59 25.01 -4.43
C PHE A 436 13.68 24.73 -3.38
N LYS A 437 13.31 24.58 -2.10
CA LYS A 437 14.27 24.40 -1.01
C LYS A 437 14.40 22.94 -0.64
N MET A 438 15.47 22.30 -1.10
CA MET A 438 15.81 20.93 -0.73
C MET A 438 17.26 20.84 -0.23
N PRO A 439 17.56 19.96 0.74
CA PRO A 439 18.93 19.68 1.16
C PRO A 439 19.78 19.12 0.02
N GLU A 440 21.11 19.33 0.10
CA GLU A 440 22.14 18.89 -0.86
C GLU A 440 22.06 19.52 -2.25
N MET A 441 20.89 19.52 -2.88
CA MET A 441 20.63 20.07 -4.21
C MET A 441 19.25 20.72 -4.24
N ASP A 442 19.21 22.02 -4.47
CA ASP A 442 17.96 22.80 -4.55
C ASP A 442 17.20 22.54 -5.86
N GLY A 443 15.94 22.99 -5.92
CA GLY A 443 15.07 22.78 -7.07
C GLY A 443 15.61 23.39 -8.37
N GLU A 444 16.33 24.52 -8.28
CA GLU A 444 17.00 25.13 -9.43
C GLU A 444 18.09 24.21 -9.99
N SER A 445 19.01 23.79 -9.13
CA SER A 445 20.14 22.95 -9.51
C SER A 445 19.66 21.61 -10.05
N PHE A 446 18.61 21.05 -9.45
CA PHE A 446 17.95 19.84 -9.91
C PHE A 446 17.43 19.98 -11.35
N ILE A 447 16.72 21.05 -11.67
CA ILE A 447 16.19 21.27 -13.03
C ILE A 447 17.33 21.47 -14.03
N ARG A 448 18.35 22.25 -13.66
CA ARG A 448 19.54 22.42 -14.53
C ARG A 448 20.21 21.07 -14.82
N GLU A 449 20.27 20.18 -13.83
CA GLU A 449 20.82 18.84 -14.00
C GLU A 449 19.93 17.95 -14.88
N LEU A 450 18.60 18.03 -14.75
CA LEU A 450 17.66 17.36 -15.67
C LEU A 450 17.90 17.80 -17.12
N ARG A 451 17.99 19.12 -17.37
CA ARG A 451 18.19 19.66 -18.72
C ARG A 451 19.55 19.28 -19.30
N LYS A 452 20.63 19.25 -18.49
CA LYS A 452 21.94 18.74 -18.92
C LYS A 452 21.90 17.28 -19.37
N ARG A 453 20.97 16.48 -18.84
CA ARG A 453 20.76 15.08 -19.21
C ARG A 453 19.77 14.90 -20.37
N ASN A 454 19.40 15.98 -21.06
CA ASN A 454 18.39 16.02 -22.12
C ASN A 454 17.01 15.51 -21.67
N ILE A 455 16.65 15.74 -20.40
CA ILE A 455 15.33 15.43 -19.88
C ILE A 455 14.47 16.69 -19.96
N GLU A 456 13.53 16.73 -20.89
CA GLU A 456 12.66 17.89 -21.19
C GLU A 456 11.25 17.79 -20.58
N VAL A 457 11.11 17.02 -19.49
CA VAL A 457 9.82 16.87 -18.82
C VAL A 457 9.32 18.24 -18.28
N PRO A 458 8.03 18.59 -18.45
CA PRO A 458 7.40 19.75 -17.82
C PRO A 458 7.61 19.80 -16.31
N VAL A 459 8.02 20.96 -15.79
CA VAL A 459 8.29 21.16 -14.36
C VAL A 459 7.40 22.25 -13.76
N LEU A 460 6.81 21.94 -12.61
CA LEU A 460 6.12 22.83 -11.70
C LEU A 460 6.96 23.03 -10.44
N PHE A 461 7.07 24.26 -9.95
CA PHE A 461 7.59 24.47 -8.60
C PHE A 461 6.48 24.38 -7.56
N MET A 462 6.81 23.85 -6.38
CA MET A 462 5.94 23.84 -5.21
C MET A 462 6.65 24.56 -4.06
N THR A 463 6.28 25.80 -3.76
CA THR A 463 7.10 26.66 -2.86
C THR A 463 6.26 27.67 -2.08
N SER A 464 6.86 28.39 -1.12
CA SER A 464 6.17 29.43 -0.36
C SER A 464 6.05 30.74 -1.16
N LYS A 465 5.15 31.63 -0.71
CA LYS A 465 4.90 32.94 -1.36
C LYS A 465 6.16 33.81 -1.52
N ASP A 466 7.12 33.66 -0.62
CA ASP A 466 8.37 34.44 -0.64
C ASP A 466 9.25 34.14 -1.87
N PHE A 467 9.01 33.01 -2.56
CA PHE A 467 9.78 32.59 -3.73
C PHE A 467 9.16 32.98 -5.06
N VAL A 468 7.99 33.63 -5.06
CA VAL A 468 7.28 34.03 -6.30
C VAL A 468 8.12 34.99 -7.15
N GLU A 469 8.84 35.94 -6.55
CA GLU A 469 9.71 36.84 -7.30
C GLU A 469 10.90 36.13 -7.95
N LYS A 470 11.48 35.13 -7.26
CA LYS A 470 12.56 34.31 -7.82
C LYS A 470 12.04 33.45 -8.98
N TYR A 471 10.90 32.81 -8.79
CA TYR A 471 10.22 32.05 -9.84
C TYR A 471 10.04 32.88 -11.12
N LYS A 472 9.53 34.12 -11.02
CA LYS A 472 9.31 34.99 -12.17
C LYS A 472 10.58 35.25 -12.99
N LYS A 473 11.74 35.34 -12.34
CA LYS A 473 13.03 35.56 -13.01
C LYS A 473 13.54 34.29 -13.71
N MET A 474 13.21 33.13 -13.17
CA MET A 474 13.75 31.84 -13.60
C MET A 474 12.82 31.07 -14.54
N LYS A 475 11.55 31.49 -14.64
CA LYS A 475 10.50 30.80 -15.40
C LYS A 475 10.94 30.51 -16.83
N ASP A 476 11.36 31.54 -17.54
CA ASP A 476 11.73 31.42 -18.95
C ASP A 476 13.10 30.75 -19.12
N GLU A 477 14.02 30.98 -18.18
CA GLU A 477 15.37 30.38 -18.22
C GLU A 477 15.35 28.86 -18.04
N LEU A 478 14.48 28.35 -17.16
CA LEU A 478 14.39 26.93 -16.81
C LEU A 478 13.23 26.20 -17.52
N ASP A 479 12.49 26.89 -18.39
CA ASP A 479 11.26 26.41 -19.04
C ASP A 479 10.24 25.82 -18.03
N LEU A 480 9.92 26.60 -17.00
CA LEU A 480 8.94 26.22 -15.98
C LEU A 480 7.51 26.45 -16.46
N LYS A 481 6.66 25.43 -16.34
CA LYS A 481 5.26 25.51 -16.78
C LYS A 481 4.33 26.15 -15.74
N GLY A 482 4.75 26.22 -14.48
CA GLY A 482 3.91 26.80 -13.44
C GLY A 482 4.51 26.74 -12.03
N ILE A 483 3.72 27.21 -11.08
CA ILE A 483 4.04 27.25 -9.65
C ILE A 483 2.80 26.92 -8.83
N ILE A 484 2.98 26.17 -7.75
CA ILE A 484 2.01 25.82 -6.72
C ILE A 484 2.49 26.45 -5.42
N LEU A 485 1.62 27.20 -4.74
CA LEU A 485 1.98 27.95 -3.54
C LEU A 485 1.59 27.17 -2.28
N LYS A 486 2.55 26.93 -1.39
CA LYS A 486 2.29 26.35 -0.05
C LYS A 486 1.71 27.45 0.87
N PRO A 487 0.62 27.19 1.64
CA PRO A 487 -0.21 25.97 1.63
C PRO A 487 -1.17 25.94 0.41
N PHE A 488 -1.44 24.74 -0.10
CA PHE A 488 -2.32 24.51 -1.26
C PHE A 488 -3.46 23.54 -0.97
N THR A 489 -4.54 23.63 -1.75
CA THR A 489 -5.66 22.67 -1.72
C THR A 489 -5.51 21.58 -2.78
N ARG A 490 -6.38 20.56 -2.72
CA ARG A 490 -6.44 19.51 -3.73
C ARG A 490 -6.77 20.08 -5.11
N GLU A 491 -7.74 20.98 -5.19
CA GLU A 491 -8.19 21.60 -6.44
C GLU A 491 -7.05 22.38 -7.12
N GLU A 492 -6.23 23.09 -6.33
CA GLU A 492 -5.08 23.83 -6.84
C GLU A 492 -4.00 22.88 -7.40
N LEU A 493 -3.68 21.79 -6.69
CA LEU A 493 -2.70 20.80 -7.14
C LEU A 493 -3.17 20.09 -8.42
N VAL A 494 -4.39 19.54 -8.41
CA VAL A 494 -4.95 18.78 -9.54
C VAL A 494 -5.19 19.69 -10.74
N GLY A 495 -5.65 20.92 -10.51
CA GLY A 495 -5.86 21.93 -11.55
C GLY A 495 -4.56 22.35 -12.24
N ALA A 496 -3.48 22.56 -11.48
CA ALA A 496 -2.17 22.89 -12.03
C ALA A 496 -1.59 21.76 -12.91
N ILE A 497 -1.82 20.50 -12.51
CA ILE A 497 -1.42 19.33 -13.32
C ILE A 497 -2.29 19.25 -14.57
N GLY A 498 -3.61 19.40 -14.45
CA GLY A 498 -4.56 19.36 -15.57
C GLY A 498 -4.24 20.39 -16.66
N ALA A 499 -3.88 21.61 -16.26
CA ALA A 499 -3.51 22.67 -17.19
C ALA A 499 -2.30 22.33 -18.09
N ILE A 500 -1.40 21.45 -17.64
CA ILE A 500 -0.25 20.99 -18.45
C ILE A 500 -0.60 19.78 -19.30
N VAL A 501 -1.46 18.89 -18.79
CA VAL A 501 -1.83 17.65 -19.49
C VAL A 501 -2.78 17.92 -20.65
N ASP A 502 -3.63 18.93 -20.51
CA ASP A 502 -4.66 19.29 -21.49
C ASP A 502 -4.16 20.35 -22.52
N GLU A 503 -2.91 20.83 -22.37
CA GLU A 503 -2.14 21.60 -23.38
C GLU A 503 -1.51 20.68 -24.43
#